data_AF-A0A3M4ABR6-F1
#
_entry.id   AF-A0A3M4ABR6-F1
#
_cell.length_a   1.000
_cell.length_b   1.000
_cell.length_c   1.000
_cell.angle_alpha   90.00
_cell.angle_beta   90.00
_cell.angle_gamma   90.00
#
_symmetry.space_group_name_H-M   'P 1'
#
loop_
_entity.id
_entity.type
_entity.pdbx_description
1 polymer ?
#
loop_
_entity_poly.entity_id
_entity_poly.type
_entity_poly.pdbx_seq_one_letter_code
_entity_poly.pdbx_strand_id
1 'polypeptide(L)' 'MTIVAQFSRSGQILMVVLKPNGGVRPDSRQKNARHMAWH' A
#
# COMPACT_ATOMS: atom_id res chain seq x y z
N MET A 1 -0.59 -4.23 5.56
CA MET A 1 0.79 -3.84 5.18
C MET A 1 1.59 -5.12 5.11
N THR A 2 2.26 -5.38 3.99
CA THR A 2 3.07 -6.58 3.75
C THR A 2 4.52 -6.13 3.61
N ILE A 3 5.41 -6.79 4.33
CA ILE A 3 6.84 -6.54 4.25
C ILE A 3 7.42 -7.54 3.26
N VAL A 4 8.11 -7.05 2.24
CA VAL A 4 8.86 -7.89 1.28
C VAL A 4 10.33 -7.58 1.47
N ALA A 5 11.12 -8.60 1.82
CA ALA A 5 12.57 -8.50 1.97
C ALA A 5 13.26 -9.31 0.88
N GLN A 6 14.30 -8.73 0.28
CA GLN A 6 15.24 -9.43 -0.59
C GLN A 6 16.48 -9.82 0.19
N PHE A 7 16.89 -11.08 0.04
CA PHE A 7 18.06 -11.64 0.69
C PHE A 7 19.11 -12.05 -0.35
N SER A 8 20.37 -11.85 -0.01
CA SER A 8 21.50 -12.41 -0.75
C SER A 8 21.60 -13.92 -0.55
N ARG A 9 22.45 -14.58 -1.34
CA ARG A 9 22.70 -16.02 -1.21
C ARG A 9 23.27 -16.42 0.17
N SER A 10 23.97 -15.51 0.86
CA SER A 10 24.49 -15.74 2.22
C SER A 10 23.47 -15.41 3.33
N GLY A 11 22.24 -15.03 2.97
CA GLY A 11 21.19 -14.69 3.93
C GLY A 11 21.22 -13.25 4.45
N GLN A 12 22.16 -12.41 3.96
CA GLN A 12 22.15 -10.98 4.31
C GLN A 12 20.98 -10.26 3.62
N ILE A 13 20.30 -9.38 4.35
CA ILE A 13 19.23 -8.54 3.83
C ILE A 13 19.85 -7.47 2.92
N LEU A 14 19.35 -7.38 1.68
CA LEU A 14 19.79 -6.37 0.71
C LEU A 14 18.82 -5.19 0.67
N MET A 15 17.51 -5.47 0.70
CA MET A 15 16.47 -4.45 0.53
C MET A 15 15.18 -4.88 1.21
N VAL A 16 14.50 -3.91 1.84
CA VAL A 16 13.19 -4.10 2.46
C VAL A 16 12.22 -3.09 1.87
N VAL A 17 11.09 -3.58 1.35
CA VAL A 17 10.02 -2.74 0.80
C VAL A 17 8.74 -2.98 1.59
N LEU A 18 8.14 -1.89 2.05
CA LEU A 18 6.80 -1.89 2.62
C LEU A 18 5.81 -1.81 1.47
N LYS A 19 5.10 -2.91 1.21
CA LYS A 19 3.97 -2.91 0.28
C LYS A 19 2.68 -2.69 1.06
N PRO A 20 1.87 -1.67 0.75
CA PRO A 20 0.50 -1.67 1.22
C PRO A 20 -0.21 -2.91 0.66
N ASN A 21 -0.97 -3.62 1.50
CA ASN A 21 -1.80 -4.73 1.02
C ASN A 21 -2.79 -4.09 0.04
N GLY A 22 -2.90 -4.66 -1.17
CA GLY A 22 -3.66 -4.08 -2.26
C GLY A 22 -4.99 -3.46 -1.81
N GLY A 23 -5.21 -2.23 -2.26
CA GLY A 23 -6.46 -1.50 -2.14
C GLY A 23 -6.68 -0.87 -0.77
N VAL A 24 -6.24 0.40 -0.62
CA VAL A 24 -7.24 1.39 -0.25
C VAL A 24 -8.29 1.29 -1.36
N ARG A 25 -9.29 0.41 -1.19
CA ARG A 25 -10.57 0.64 -1.86
C ARG A 25 -10.84 2.09 -1.51
N PRO A 26 -10.96 3.03 -2.46
CA PRO A 26 -11.59 4.28 -2.12
C PRO A 26 -12.92 3.84 -1.55
N ASP A 27 -13.04 3.91 -0.22
CA ASP A 27 -14.27 3.63 0.48
C ASP A 27 -15.30 4.44 -0.30
N SER A 28 -16.37 3.82 -0.78
CA SER A 28 -17.30 4.50 -1.70
C SER A 28 -17.76 5.84 -1.11
N ARG A 29 -17.71 5.93 0.22
CA ARG A 29 -17.81 7.12 1.08
C ARG A 29 -16.80 8.23 0.77
N GLN A 30 -15.51 7.96 0.55
CA GLN A 30 -14.50 8.96 0.17
C GLN A 30 -14.72 9.47 -1.26
N LYS A 31 -15.14 8.61 -2.20
CA LYS A 31 -15.53 9.05 -3.55
C LYS A 31 -16.76 9.96 -3.50
N ASN A 32 -17.76 9.61 -2.68
CA ASN A 32 -18.99 10.40 -2.51
C ASN A 32 -18.74 11.72 -1.76
N ALA A 33 -17.90 11.73 -0.72
CA ALA A 33 -17.52 12.94 -0.01
C ALA A 33 -16.76 13.94 -0.89
N ARG A 34 -15.88 13.45 -1.77
CA ARG A 34 -15.25 14.31 -2.78
C ARG A 34 -16.30 14.84 -3.76
N HIS A 35 -17.20 13.99 -4.26
CA HIS A 35 -18.25 14.42 -5.20
C HIS A 35 -19.20 15.48 -4.59
N MET A 36 -19.56 15.35 -3.31
CA MET A 36 -20.35 16.33 -2.57
C MET A 36 -19.58 17.60 -2.17
N ALA A 37 -18.25 17.60 -2.27
CA ALA A 37 -17.42 18.78 -2.04
C ALA A 37 -17.17 19.61 -3.32
N TRP A 38 -17.59 19.09 -4.49
CA TRP A 38 -17.58 19.80 -5.78
C TRP A 38 -18.98 20.32 -6.17
N HIS A 39 -19.98 20.18 -5.30
CA HIS A 39 -21.34 20.68 -5.47
C HIS A 39 -21.68 21.72 -4.40
#